data_AF-A0A7S1BBN9-F1
#
_entry.id   AF-A0A7S1BBN9-F1
#
_cell.length_a   1.000
_cell.length_b   1.000
_cell.length_c   1.000
_cell.angle_alpha   90.00
_cell.angle_beta   90.00
_cell.angle_gamma   90.00
#
_symmetry.space_group_name_H-M   'P 1'
#
loop_
_entity.id
_entity.type
_entity.pdbx_description
1 polymer ?
#
loop_
_entity_poly.entity_id
_entity_poly.type
_entity_poly.pdbx_seq_one_letter_code
_entity_poly.pdbx_strand_id
1 'polypeptide(L)'
;MPSPANIFKSIYATCLLIFSIVSVMGLIATRQSTLSNNVNPATAFIVIWVAIIWLSMVEGGQGSLVGLQPIQFDLYEKSHPITYLSTKIALNGDNLDRYLLGRQFMVCLVVFIVNMSGGPIGGAELWGYPDWVKNIFFTTGFAMILFTCQVGQLASQVNGSLNMLDYINNYGCLFTFYTAMALEFSGLLHSSYLVQYLVSAISGKKIESNEPPRTALQGLWYWFRCLYSLAILVFCFAVTLVALFEGKTTMWKGVPAWLAMVIFFILMSVVGMLEAMQIAFFAVAKFTPEERGDSKFQKLTCQLLFKGDGKNLPGFMIGRQLMVVSCMFFIARVTSVSIPEGGSNIFNVPDGVQEFFNTGLLGALITTIVASIAWQLVASAFPLAFLANPITYIFLRICLLFEASGICHGAWV
;
A
#
# COMPACT_ATOMS: atom_id res chain seq x y z
N MET A 1 26.90 -1.84 19.80
CA MET A 1 26.25 -3.10 20.22
C MET A 1 24.77 -2.82 20.41
N PRO A 2 23.86 -3.66 19.88
CA PRO A 2 22.43 -3.47 20.09
C PRO A 2 22.09 -3.58 21.58
N SER A 3 21.16 -2.75 22.05
CA SER A 3 20.71 -2.79 23.45
C SER A 3 20.03 -4.13 23.76
N PRO A 4 20.08 -4.63 25.00
CA PRO A 4 19.37 -5.87 25.38
C PRO A 4 17.87 -5.83 25.04
N ALA A 5 17.25 -4.65 25.14
CA ALA A 5 15.86 -4.45 24.74
C ALA A 5 15.64 -4.65 23.23
N ASN A 6 16.55 -4.20 22.37
CA ASN A 6 16.45 -4.41 20.93
C ASN A 6 16.66 -5.87 20.54
N ILE A 7 17.57 -6.57 21.23
CA ILE A 7 17.78 -8.01 21.02
C ILE A 7 16.51 -8.79 21.37
N PHE A 8 15.89 -8.49 22.52
CA PHE A 8 14.62 -9.10 22.91
C PHE A 8 13.51 -8.83 21.89
N LYS A 9 13.36 -7.59 21.43
CA LYS A 9 12.37 -7.22 20.40
C LYS A 9 12.59 -7.98 19.09
N SER A 10 13.85 -8.09 18.62
CA SER A 10 14.20 -8.89 17.45
C SER A 10 13.78 -10.35 17.62
N ILE A 11 14.14 -11.01 18.74
CA ILE A 11 13.81 -12.42 18.96
C ILE A 11 12.29 -12.62 19.00
N TYR A 12 11.58 -11.79 19.77
CA TYR A 12 10.12 -11.85 19.86
C TYR A 12 9.44 -11.67 18.50
N ALA A 13 9.83 -10.64 17.74
CA ALA A 13 9.26 -10.35 16.44
C ALA A 13 9.55 -11.44 15.42
N THR A 14 10.77 -11.99 15.41
CA THR A 14 11.14 -13.11 14.54
C THR A 14 10.35 -14.38 14.89
N CYS A 15 10.18 -14.70 16.17
CA CYS A 15 9.32 -15.82 16.59
C CYS A 15 7.87 -15.63 16.15
N LEU A 16 7.34 -14.42 16.31
CA LEU A 16 6.00 -14.06 15.89
C LEU A 16 5.82 -14.14 14.37
N LEU A 17 6.84 -13.76 13.62
CA LEU A 17 6.88 -13.88 12.15
C LEU A 17 6.90 -15.35 11.72
N ILE A 18 7.78 -16.17 12.30
CA ILE A 18 7.85 -17.61 12.03
C ILE A 18 6.49 -18.26 12.31
N PHE A 19 5.89 -17.95 13.46
CA PHE A 19 4.55 -18.42 13.81
C PHE A 19 3.50 -18.02 12.76
N SER A 20 3.54 -16.78 12.29
CA SER A 20 2.62 -16.26 11.27
C SER A 20 2.80 -16.99 9.93
N ILE A 21 4.04 -17.17 9.46
CA ILE A 21 4.36 -17.91 8.23
C ILE A 21 3.85 -19.34 8.33
N VAL A 22 4.21 -20.05 9.41
CA VAL A 22 3.84 -21.45 9.61
C VAL A 22 2.32 -21.60 9.69
N SER A 23 1.63 -20.68 10.35
CA SER A 23 0.17 -20.69 10.44
C SER A 23 -0.50 -20.47 9.08
N VAL A 24 -0.07 -19.48 8.31
CA VAL A 24 -0.63 -19.20 6.97
C VAL A 24 -0.38 -20.38 6.02
N MET A 25 0.83 -20.94 6.03
CA MET A 25 1.15 -22.11 5.20
C MET A 25 0.36 -23.35 5.66
N GLY A 26 0.16 -23.53 6.96
CA GLY A 26 -0.67 -24.59 7.52
C GLY A 26 -2.13 -24.49 7.09
N LEU A 27 -2.70 -23.27 7.08
CA LEU A 27 -4.05 -23.01 6.59
C LEU A 27 -4.19 -23.34 5.10
N ILE A 28 -3.20 -22.98 4.28
CA ILE A 28 -3.19 -23.33 2.86
C ILE A 28 -3.09 -24.86 2.67
N ALA A 29 -2.18 -25.52 3.39
CA ALA A 29 -1.96 -26.96 3.28
C ALA A 29 -3.19 -27.78 3.70
N THR A 30 -3.96 -27.28 4.68
CA THR A 30 -5.19 -27.91 5.18
C THR A 30 -6.44 -27.50 4.42
N ARG A 31 -6.32 -26.74 3.31
CA ARG A 31 -7.44 -26.23 2.49
C ARG A 31 -8.39 -25.29 3.24
N GLN A 32 -7.87 -24.57 4.22
CA GLN A 32 -8.63 -23.62 5.03
C GLN A 32 -8.33 -22.15 4.68
N SER A 33 -7.74 -21.91 3.50
CA SER A 33 -7.63 -20.56 2.94
C SER A 33 -8.61 -20.36 1.79
N THR A 34 -8.96 -19.11 1.51
CA THR A 34 -9.98 -18.75 0.52
C THR A 34 -9.70 -19.38 -0.86
N LEU A 35 -8.46 -19.32 -1.35
CA LEU A 35 -8.09 -19.94 -2.62
C LEU A 35 -7.89 -21.47 -2.53
N SER A 36 -7.27 -21.97 -1.45
CA SER A 36 -6.99 -23.41 -1.29
C SER A 36 -8.24 -24.26 -1.06
N ASN A 37 -9.35 -23.64 -0.69
CA ASN A 37 -10.65 -24.30 -0.60
C ASN A 37 -11.18 -24.70 -1.99
N ASN A 38 -10.92 -23.89 -3.01
CA ASN A 38 -11.47 -24.08 -4.36
C ASN A 38 -10.45 -24.65 -5.35
N VAL A 39 -9.16 -24.45 -5.09
CA VAL A 39 -8.04 -24.81 -5.99
C VAL A 39 -7.04 -25.68 -5.23
N ASN A 40 -6.17 -26.38 -5.97
CA ASN A 40 -5.09 -27.17 -5.38
C ASN A 40 -4.23 -26.32 -4.40
N PRO A 41 -3.98 -26.79 -3.16
CA PRO A 41 -3.11 -26.12 -2.19
C PRO A 41 -1.75 -25.69 -2.73
N ALA A 42 -1.14 -26.49 -3.61
CA ALA A 42 0.15 -26.17 -4.22
C ALA A 42 0.06 -24.88 -5.07
N THR A 43 -1.06 -24.69 -5.77
CA THR A 43 -1.30 -23.46 -6.54
C THR A 43 -1.43 -22.26 -5.61
N ALA A 44 -2.21 -22.36 -4.53
CA ALA A 44 -2.34 -21.29 -3.54
C ALA A 44 -0.98 -20.96 -2.88
N PHE A 45 -0.17 -21.97 -2.57
CA PHE A 45 1.18 -21.82 -2.04
C PHE A 45 2.12 -21.08 -3.02
N ILE A 46 2.11 -21.44 -4.30
CA ILE A 46 2.92 -20.74 -5.31
C ILE A 46 2.45 -19.29 -5.48
N VAL A 47 1.13 -19.08 -5.60
CA VAL A 47 0.54 -17.75 -5.78
C VAL A 47 0.90 -16.82 -4.63
N ILE A 48 0.81 -17.27 -3.38
CA ILE A 48 1.11 -16.40 -2.23
C ILE A 48 2.59 -16.02 -2.16
N TRP A 49 3.51 -16.94 -2.45
CA TRP A 49 4.95 -16.62 -2.42
C TRP A 49 5.38 -15.75 -3.59
N VAL A 50 4.88 -16.01 -4.79
CA VAL A 50 5.13 -15.15 -5.96
C VAL A 50 4.61 -13.73 -5.69
N ALA A 51 3.41 -13.61 -5.12
CA ALA A 51 2.83 -12.33 -4.75
C ALA A 51 3.68 -11.60 -3.69
N ILE A 52 4.11 -12.28 -2.64
CA ILE A 52 4.94 -11.68 -1.57
C ILE A 52 6.33 -11.26 -2.07
N ILE A 53 6.98 -12.09 -2.89
CA ILE A 53 8.28 -11.77 -3.50
C ILE A 53 8.13 -10.56 -4.43
N TRP A 54 7.04 -10.49 -5.21
CA TRP A 54 6.81 -9.35 -6.07
C TRP A 54 6.50 -8.08 -5.28
N LEU A 55 5.70 -8.19 -4.21
CA LEU A 55 5.43 -7.07 -3.30
C LEU A 55 6.73 -6.50 -2.71
N SER A 56 7.66 -7.38 -2.36
CA SER A 56 8.98 -7.01 -1.84
C SER A 56 9.75 -6.14 -2.84
N MET A 57 9.78 -6.54 -4.12
CA MET A 57 10.38 -5.74 -5.19
C MET A 57 9.68 -4.40 -5.41
N VAL A 58 8.34 -4.37 -5.35
CA VAL A 58 7.54 -3.15 -5.48
C VAL A 58 7.86 -2.14 -4.36
N GLU A 59 8.02 -2.64 -3.14
CA GLU A 59 8.25 -1.82 -1.95
C GLU A 59 9.68 -1.35 -1.77
N GLY A 60 10.64 -2.27 -1.86
CA GLY A 60 12.06 -1.91 -1.82
C GLY A 60 12.48 -1.06 -3.01
N GLY A 61 11.91 -1.33 -4.20
CA GLY A 61 12.17 -0.56 -5.41
C GLY A 61 11.77 0.92 -5.28
N GLN A 62 10.65 1.21 -4.62
CA GLN A 62 10.29 2.60 -4.30
C GLN A 62 11.31 3.25 -3.38
N GLY A 63 11.67 2.58 -2.29
CA GLY A 63 12.63 3.09 -1.31
C GLY A 63 13.93 3.52 -1.99
N SER A 64 14.45 2.65 -2.86
CA SER A 64 15.65 2.93 -3.65
C SER A 64 15.45 4.06 -4.66
N LEU A 65 14.40 4.02 -5.49
CA LEU A 65 14.22 5.03 -6.55
C LEU A 65 13.97 6.44 -6.01
N VAL A 66 13.17 6.56 -4.95
CA VAL A 66 12.93 7.85 -4.27
C VAL A 66 14.21 8.32 -3.56
N GLY A 67 14.93 7.41 -2.92
CA GLY A 67 16.19 7.71 -2.24
C GLY A 67 17.32 8.14 -3.17
N LEU A 68 17.36 7.62 -4.40
CA LEU A 68 18.35 7.96 -5.42
C LEU A 68 18.02 9.23 -6.22
N GLN A 69 16.82 9.81 -6.03
CA GLN A 69 16.40 11.04 -6.72
C GLN A 69 17.39 12.22 -6.64
N PRO A 70 18.06 12.52 -5.50
CA PRO A 70 19.02 13.62 -5.42
C PRO A 70 20.40 13.29 -6.02
N ILE A 71 20.66 12.04 -6.44
CA ILE A 71 21.96 11.58 -6.90
C ILE A 71 22.00 11.54 -8.43
N GLN A 72 23.04 12.13 -9.04
CA GLN A 72 23.24 12.04 -10.48
C GLN A 72 23.48 10.58 -10.91
N PHE A 73 22.68 10.11 -11.87
CA PHE A 73 22.68 8.70 -12.25
C PHE A 73 23.95 8.25 -13.00
N ASP A 74 24.65 9.15 -13.67
CA ASP A 74 25.90 8.83 -14.40
C ASP A 74 27.02 8.33 -13.48
N LEU A 75 26.96 8.64 -12.18
CA LEU A 75 27.97 8.23 -11.19
C LEU A 75 28.09 6.72 -11.01
N TYR A 76 27.03 5.96 -11.31
CA TYR A 76 26.99 4.51 -11.13
C TYR A 76 26.68 3.73 -12.41
N GLU A 77 26.81 4.36 -13.58
CA GLU A 77 26.59 3.71 -14.89
C GLU A 77 27.40 2.43 -15.06
N LYS A 78 28.70 2.47 -14.70
CA LYS A 78 29.62 1.34 -14.84
C LYS A 78 29.49 0.31 -13.72
N SER A 79 29.16 0.73 -12.50
CA SER A 79 29.11 -0.16 -11.34
C SER A 79 27.77 -0.89 -11.25
N HIS A 80 26.65 -0.21 -11.57
CA HIS A 80 25.29 -0.73 -11.43
C HIS A 80 24.47 -0.41 -12.70
N PRO A 81 24.70 -1.15 -13.81
CA PRO A 81 24.12 -0.81 -15.11
C PRO A 81 22.59 -0.93 -15.14
N ILE A 82 22.00 -1.85 -14.38
CA ILE A 82 20.53 -2.01 -14.34
C ILE A 82 19.90 -0.87 -13.52
N THR A 83 20.53 -0.51 -12.40
CA THR A 83 20.14 0.66 -11.61
C THR A 83 20.20 1.92 -12.47
N TYR A 84 21.30 2.15 -13.20
CA TYR A 84 21.41 3.26 -14.15
C TYR A 84 20.27 3.32 -15.16
N LEU A 85 19.90 2.18 -15.76
CA LEU A 85 18.81 2.14 -16.73
C LEU A 85 17.48 2.60 -16.12
N SER A 86 17.13 2.06 -14.95
CA SER A 86 15.87 2.42 -14.27
C SER A 86 15.87 3.87 -13.78
N THR A 87 16.95 4.37 -13.19
CA THR A 87 17.02 5.73 -12.65
C THR A 87 17.12 6.78 -13.76
N LYS A 88 17.81 6.50 -14.87
CA LYS A 88 17.83 7.38 -16.04
C LYS A 88 16.42 7.64 -16.59
N ILE A 89 15.55 6.63 -16.58
CA ILE A 89 14.16 6.76 -17.04
C ILE A 89 13.30 7.43 -15.96
N ALA A 90 13.40 6.95 -14.72
CA ALA A 90 12.59 7.42 -13.61
C ALA A 90 12.84 8.91 -13.28
N LEU A 91 14.10 9.34 -13.31
CA LEU A 91 14.50 10.71 -12.94
C LEU A 91 14.39 11.70 -14.11
N ASN A 92 13.88 11.27 -15.26
CA ASN A 92 13.63 12.15 -16.40
C ASN A 92 12.19 12.71 -16.34
N GLY A 93 12.07 14.04 -16.27
CA GLY A 93 10.78 14.73 -16.19
C GLY A 93 9.97 14.29 -14.98
N ASP A 94 8.67 14.02 -15.20
CA ASP A 94 7.73 13.62 -14.15
C ASP A 94 7.55 12.08 -14.08
N ASN A 95 8.49 11.30 -14.63
CA ASN A 95 8.38 9.84 -14.70
C ASN A 95 8.42 9.16 -13.33
N LEU A 96 9.13 9.72 -12.35
CA LEU A 96 9.16 9.18 -10.99
C LEU A 96 7.76 9.23 -10.38
N ASP A 97 7.04 10.34 -10.56
CA ASP A 97 5.66 10.46 -10.09
C ASP A 97 4.74 9.47 -10.81
N ARG A 98 4.88 9.30 -12.13
CA ARG A 98 4.16 8.28 -12.90
C ARG A 98 4.41 6.86 -12.41
N TYR A 99 5.67 6.55 -12.12
CA TYR A 99 6.07 5.28 -11.52
C TYR A 99 5.37 5.08 -10.17
N LEU A 100 5.40 6.08 -9.28
CA LEU A 100 4.75 6.01 -7.97
C LEU A 100 3.25 5.73 -8.08
N LEU A 101 2.56 6.37 -9.04
CA LEU A 101 1.15 6.08 -9.33
C LEU A 101 0.92 4.62 -9.72
N GLY A 102 1.62 4.15 -10.77
CA GLY A 102 1.44 2.79 -11.28
C GLY A 102 1.80 1.72 -10.24
N ARG A 103 2.88 1.95 -9.50
CA ARG A 103 3.34 1.09 -8.40
C ARG A 103 2.28 0.99 -7.30
N GLN A 104 1.61 2.07 -6.92
CA GLN A 104 0.62 2.01 -5.84
C GLN A 104 -0.53 1.05 -6.15
N PHE A 105 -0.97 0.99 -7.42
CA PHE A 105 -1.94 -0.01 -7.85
C PHE A 105 -1.41 -1.44 -7.70
N MET A 106 -0.14 -1.67 -8.04
CA MET A 106 0.50 -2.98 -7.87
C MET A 106 0.51 -3.40 -6.39
N VAL A 107 0.84 -2.49 -5.47
CA VAL A 107 0.80 -2.78 -4.02
C VAL A 107 -0.58 -3.25 -3.60
N CYS A 108 -1.62 -2.48 -3.92
CA CYS A 108 -2.99 -2.82 -3.55
C CYS A 108 -3.42 -4.14 -4.22
N LEU A 109 -3.17 -4.31 -5.52
CA LEU A 109 -3.50 -5.53 -6.25
C LEU A 109 -2.85 -6.77 -5.61
N VAL A 110 -1.55 -6.69 -5.30
CA VAL A 110 -0.80 -7.79 -4.73
C VAL A 110 -1.26 -8.10 -3.31
N VAL A 111 -1.57 -7.09 -2.48
CA VAL A 111 -2.15 -7.31 -1.14
C VAL A 111 -3.50 -8.04 -1.24
N PHE A 112 -4.35 -7.69 -2.21
CA PHE A 112 -5.61 -8.40 -2.43
C PHE A 112 -5.38 -9.85 -2.89
N ILE A 113 -4.42 -10.11 -3.79
CA ILE A 113 -4.05 -11.48 -4.20
C ILE A 113 -3.53 -12.29 -3.00
N VAL A 114 -2.69 -11.69 -2.15
CA VAL A 114 -2.18 -12.32 -0.93
C VAL A 114 -3.33 -12.65 0.02
N ASN A 115 -4.26 -11.72 0.25
CA ASN A 115 -5.45 -11.94 1.07
C ASN A 115 -6.36 -13.04 0.49
N MET A 116 -6.54 -13.08 -0.82
CA MET A 116 -7.35 -14.10 -1.49
C MET A 116 -6.67 -15.48 -1.42
N SER A 117 -5.34 -15.53 -1.46
CA SER A 117 -4.60 -16.79 -1.41
C SER A 117 -4.47 -17.36 0.01
N GLY A 118 -4.06 -16.55 0.98
CA GLY A 118 -3.77 -16.97 2.35
C GLY A 118 -4.83 -16.64 3.39
N GLY A 119 -5.86 -15.86 3.03
CA GLY A 119 -6.90 -15.44 3.97
C GLY A 119 -7.68 -16.62 4.53
N PRO A 120 -7.76 -16.79 5.86
CA PRO A 120 -8.46 -17.91 6.49
C PRO A 120 -9.96 -17.83 6.21
N ILE A 121 -10.57 -18.99 5.97
CA ILE A 121 -12.03 -19.13 5.88
C ILE A 121 -12.68 -19.01 7.28
N GLY A 122 -13.98 -18.76 7.31
CA GLY A 122 -14.73 -18.67 8.57
C GLY A 122 -14.68 -19.99 9.34
N GLY A 123 -14.24 -19.93 10.60
CA GLY A 123 -14.12 -21.11 11.46
C GLY A 123 -12.88 -21.97 11.24
N ALA A 124 -11.84 -21.44 10.57
CA ALA A 124 -10.59 -22.16 10.36
C ALA A 124 -9.96 -22.64 11.68
N GLU A 125 -9.57 -23.91 11.71
CA GLU A 125 -8.92 -24.58 12.84
C GLU A 125 -7.60 -25.22 12.42
N LEU A 126 -6.54 -24.86 13.12
CA LEU A 126 -5.20 -25.36 12.85
C LEU A 126 -4.61 -25.98 14.12
N TRP A 127 -4.22 -27.25 14.02
CA TRP A 127 -3.45 -28.01 15.03
C TRP A 127 -3.93 -27.87 16.50
N GLY A 128 -5.25 -27.74 16.72
CA GLY A 128 -5.83 -27.62 18.06
C GLY A 128 -5.47 -26.33 18.79
N TYR A 129 -5.16 -25.24 18.08
CA TYR A 129 -4.87 -23.95 18.71
C TYR A 129 -6.03 -23.46 19.58
N PRO A 130 -5.73 -22.88 20.76
CA PRO A 130 -6.75 -22.38 21.66
C PRO A 130 -7.50 -21.19 21.02
N ASP A 131 -8.76 -21.00 21.40
CA ASP A 131 -9.67 -20.04 20.74
C ASP A 131 -9.14 -18.61 20.73
N TRP A 132 -8.44 -18.19 21.78
CA TRP A 132 -7.86 -16.84 21.82
C TRP A 132 -6.76 -16.64 20.74
N VAL A 133 -5.98 -17.67 20.42
CA VAL A 133 -4.98 -17.64 19.33
C VAL A 133 -5.70 -17.58 17.98
N LYS A 134 -6.70 -18.44 17.78
CA LYS A 134 -7.51 -18.45 16.54
C LYS A 134 -8.16 -17.08 16.32
N ASN A 135 -8.73 -16.50 17.36
CA ASN A 135 -9.40 -15.20 17.29
C ASN A 135 -8.44 -14.07 16.92
N ILE A 136 -7.27 -14.01 17.57
CA ILE A 136 -6.28 -12.96 17.27
C ILE A 136 -5.67 -13.18 15.89
N PHE A 137 -5.14 -14.37 15.60
CA PHE A 137 -4.29 -14.55 14.42
C PHE A 137 -5.06 -14.87 13.14
N PHE A 138 -6.17 -15.61 13.23
CA PHE A 138 -6.93 -16.06 12.06
C PHE A 138 -8.15 -15.18 11.83
N THR A 139 -8.98 -14.98 12.84
CA THR A 139 -10.25 -14.24 12.70
C THR A 139 -10.01 -12.77 12.34
N THR A 140 -9.08 -12.08 13.02
CA THR A 140 -8.71 -10.69 12.65
C THR A 140 -7.79 -10.61 11.42
N GLY A 141 -7.17 -11.72 11.02
CA GLY A 141 -6.18 -11.76 9.94
C GLY A 141 -4.77 -11.30 10.36
N PHE A 142 -4.49 -11.17 11.66
CA PHE A 142 -3.21 -10.65 12.14
C PHE A 142 -1.98 -11.45 11.66
N ALA A 143 -2.08 -12.78 11.53
CA ALA A 143 -1.00 -13.59 10.96
C ALA A 143 -0.66 -13.18 9.52
N MET A 144 -1.69 -12.93 8.70
CA MET A 144 -1.54 -12.48 7.32
C MET A 144 -0.95 -11.07 7.24
N ILE A 145 -1.38 -10.17 8.13
CA ILE A 145 -0.86 -8.81 8.22
C ILE A 145 0.64 -8.86 8.55
N LEU A 146 1.05 -9.64 9.56
CA LEU A 146 2.46 -9.74 9.94
C LEU A 146 3.31 -10.39 8.86
N PHE A 147 2.83 -11.46 8.24
CA PHE A 147 3.51 -12.10 7.13
C PHE A 147 3.71 -11.14 5.95
N THR A 148 2.64 -10.47 5.52
CA THR A 148 2.67 -9.55 4.36
C THR A 148 3.52 -8.32 4.65
N CYS A 149 3.34 -7.71 5.83
CA CYS A 149 4.04 -6.50 6.21
C CYS A 149 5.54 -6.75 6.40
N GLN A 150 5.92 -7.79 7.15
CA GLN A 150 7.34 -8.01 7.47
C GLN A 150 8.12 -8.61 6.29
N VAL A 151 7.59 -9.65 5.64
CA VAL A 151 8.28 -10.35 4.53
C VAL A 151 8.11 -9.60 3.21
N GLY A 152 6.89 -9.16 2.94
CA GLY A 152 6.53 -8.59 1.64
C GLY A 152 6.86 -7.11 1.49
N GLN A 153 7.09 -6.35 2.57
CA GLN A 153 7.22 -4.89 2.45
C GLN A 153 8.37 -4.31 3.29
N LEU A 154 8.37 -4.54 4.60
CA LEU A 154 9.30 -3.88 5.51
C LEU A 154 10.75 -4.31 5.31
N ALA A 155 11.03 -5.61 5.23
CA ALA A 155 12.40 -6.10 5.03
C ALA A 155 13.02 -5.51 3.75
N SER A 156 12.26 -5.45 2.66
CA SER A 156 12.65 -4.81 1.40
C SER A 156 12.79 -3.30 1.48
N GLN A 157 11.90 -2.60 2.21
CA GLN A 157 12.02 -1.15 2.39
C GLN A 157 13.27 -0.78 3.20
N VAL A 158 13.57 -1.54 4.26
CA VAL A 158 14.78 -1.35 5.05
C VAL A 158 16.01 -1.62 4.18
N ASN A 159 16.07 -2.76 3.50
CA ASN A 159 17.22 -3.09 2.65
C ASN A 159 17.37 -2.10 1.48
N GLY A 160 16.28 -1.75 0.81
CA GLY A 160 16.26 -0.76 -0.26
C GLY A 160 16.66 0.64 0.21
N SER A 161 16.39 1.01 1.47
CA SER A 161 16.83 2.30 2.02
C SER A 161 18.32 2.35 2.40
N LEU A 162 18.93 1.21 2.72
CA LEU A 162 20.34 1.13 3.14
C LEU A 162 21.27 0.85 1.95
N ASN A 163 20.85 -0.04 1.06
CA ASN A 163 21.64 -0.52 -0.09
C ASN A 163 20.91 -0.19 -1.40
N MET A 164 20.56 1.08 -1.60
CA MET A 164 19.68 1.52 -2.69
C MET A 164 20.14 1.04 -4.07
N LEU A 165 21.43 1.20 -4.37
CA LEU A 165 22.01 0.87 -5.68
C LEU A 165 21.98 -0.64 -5.94
N ASP A 166 22.44 -1.45 -4.99
CA ASP A 166 22.47 -2.91 -5.10
C ASP A 166 21.06 -3.49 -5.18
N TYR A 167 20.13 -2.97 -4.38
CA TYR A 167 18.78 -3.50 -4.28
C TYR A 167 18.02 -3.46 -5.61
N ILE A 168 18.15 -2.39 -6.40
CA ILE A 168 17.46 -2.28 -7.71
C ILE A 168 18.31 -2.72 -8.90
N ASN A 169 19.56 -3.17 -8.68
CA ASN A 169 20.45 -3.63 -9.74
C ASN A 169 20.12 -5.08 -10.19
N ASN A 170 18.85 -5.37 -10.43
CA ASN A 170 18.39 -6.69 -10.88
C ASN A 170 17.19 -6.59 -11.84
N TYR A 171 17.03 -7.61 -12.67
CA TYR A 171 15.97 -7.64 -13.69
C TYR A 171 14.56 -7.71 -13.10
N GLY A 172 14.37 -8.26 -11.89
CA GLY A 172 13.06 -8.30 -11.23
C GLY A 172 12.55 -6.91 -10.86
N CYS A 173 13.42 -6.08 -10.31
CA CYS A 173 13.13 -4.67 -10.02
C CYS A 173 12.91 -3.86 -11.30
N LEU A 174 13.71 -4.10 -12.35
CA LEU A 174 13.52 -3.46 -13.65
C LEU A 174 12.17 -3.85 -14.31
N PHE A 175 11.81 -5.14 -14.28
CA PHE A 175 10.50 -5.62 -14.73
C PHE A 175 9.36 -4.96 -13.96
N THR A 176 9.51 -4.87 -12.63
CA THR A 176 8.53 -4.22 -11.75
C THR A 176 8.39 -2.74 -12.09
N PHE A 177 9.51 -2.04 -12.35
CA PHE A 177 9.51 -0.65 -12.80
C PHE A 177 8.75 -0.46 -14.12
N TYR A 178 9.04 -1.25 -15.15
CA TYR A 178 8.32 -1.17 -16.42
C TYR A 178 6.84 -1.54 -16.28
N THR A 179 6.50 -2.49 -15.41
CA THR A 179 5.11 -2.84 -15.14
C THR A 179 4.36 -1.67 -14.50
N ALA A 180 4.96 -0.97 -13.53
CA ALA A 180 4.39 0.24 -12.96
C ALA A 180 4.18 1.34 -14.01
N MET A 181 5.19 1.57 -14.87
CA MET A 181 5.07 2.54 -15.97
C MET A 181 3.97 2.15 -16.97
N ALA A 182 3.82 0.87 -17.31
CA ALA A 182 2.76 0.39 -18.19
C ALA A 182 1.36 0.54 -17.57
N LEU A 183 1.24 0.31 -16.26
CA LEU A 183 -0.01 0.51 -15.52
C LEU A 183 -0.42 1.99 -15.47
N GLU A 184 0.53 2.91 -15.27
CA GLU A 184 0.23 4.35 -15.40
C GLU A 184 -0.20 4.68 -16.84
N PHE A 185 0.54 4.17 -17.83
CA PHE A 185 0.24 4.42 -19.23
C PHE A 185 -1.18 3.96 -19.63
N SER A 186 -1.66 2.85 -19.06
CA SER A 186 -3.02 2.32 -19.29
C SER A 186 -4.13 3.34 -19.00
N GLY A 187 -3.87 4.34 -18.14
CA GLY A 187 -4.84 5.35 -17.77
C GLY A 187 -5.82 4.92 -16.67
N LEU A 188 -5.78 3.67 -16.18
CA LEU A 188 -6.72 3.17 -15.18
C LEU A 188 -6.79 4.03 -13.91
N LEU A 189 -5.70 4.70 -13.56
CA LEU A 189 -5.54 5.48 -12.33
C LEU A 189 -5.74 6.99 -12.53
N HIS A 190 -5.99 7.46 -13.76
CA HIS A 190 -5.96 8.88 -14.11
C HIS A 190 -7.04 9.74 -13.46
N SER A 191 -8.11 9.13 -12.93
CA SER A 191 -9.09 9.85 -12.10
C SER A 191 -8.46 10.49 -10.86
N SER A 192 -7.32 10.00 -10.36
CA SER A 192 -6.60 10.65 -9.26
C SER A 192 -6.04 12.03 -9.64
N TYR A 193 -5.64 12.23 -10.90
CA TYR A 193 -5.20 13.54 -11.39
C TYR A 193 -6.36 14.55 -11.43
N LEU A 194 -7.58 14.09 -11.72
CA LEU A 194 -8.77 14.95 -11.62
C LEU A 194 -8.98 15.47 -10.20
N VAL A 195 -8.75 14.61 -9.19
CA VAL A 195 -8.78 15.02 -7.78
C VAL A 195 -7.68 16.04 -7.48
N GLN A 196 -6.47 15.82 -8.00
CA GLN A 196 -5.36 16.78 -7.84
C GLN A 196 -5.70 18.15 -8.46
N TYR A 197 -6.27 18.18 -9.67
CA TYR A 197 -6.70 19.42 -10.32
C TYR A 197 -7.82 20.12 -9.53
N LEU A 198 -8.77 19.38 -9.00
CA LEU A 198 -9.85 19.93 -8.17
C LEU A 198 -9.28 20.59 -6.90
N VAL A 199 -8.36 19.93 -6.21
CA VAL A 199 -7.72 20.50 -5.00
C VAL A 199 -6.82 21.68 -5.35
N SER A 200 -6.11 21.64 -6.47
CA SER A 200 -5.33 22.76 -6.99
C SER A 200 -6.23 23.97 -7.29
N ALA A 201 -7.39 23.76 -7.93
CA ALA A 201 -8.35 24.81 -8.22
C ALA A 201 -8.94 25.43 -6.93
N ILE A 202 -9.29 24.60 -5.94
CA ILE A 202 -9.82 25.06 -4.65
C ILE A 202 -8.75 25.81 -3.83
N SER A 203 -7.51 25.35 -3.87
CA SER A 203 -6.40 25.96 -3.12
C SER A 203 -5.78 27.18 -3.80
N GLY A 204 -6.11 27.43 -5.07
CA GLY A 204 -5.55 28.53 -5.87
C GLY A 204 -4.07 28.38 -6.22
N LYS A 205 -3.46 27.22 -5.95
CA LYS A 205 -2.04 26.94 -6.23
C LYS A 205 -1.90 26.12 -7.50
N LYS A 206 -1.00 26.51 -8.40
CA LYS A 206 -0.72 25.79 -9.65
C LYS A 206 0.09 24.52 -9.38
N ILE A 207 -0.20 23.47 -10.15
CA ILE A 207 0.61 22.24 -10.18
C ILE A 207 1.81 22.53 -11.09
N GLU A 208 3.01 22.47 -10.52
CA GLU A 208 4.27 22.57 -11.27
C GLU A 208 4.58 21.23 -11.92
N SER A 209 4.99 21.25 -13.19
CA SER A 209 5.38 20.07 -13.97
C SER A 209 6.71 20.38 -14.64
N ASN A 210 7.60 19.38 -14.69
CA ASN A 210 8.90 19.53 -15.32
C ASN A 210 8.88 19.21 -16.83
N GLU A 211 7.68 19.01 -17.40
CA GLU A 211 7.49 18.65 -18.80
C GLU A 211 6.97 19.82 -19.65
N PRO A 212 7.27 19.82 -20.97
CA PRO A 212 6.73 20.82 -21.88
C PRO A 212 5.20 20.73 -21.99
N PRO A 213 4.53 21.82 -22.40
CA PRO A 213 3.08 21.82 -22.61
C PRO A 213 2.65 20.71 -23.56
N ARG A 214 1.59 19.98 -23.18
CA ARG A 214 1.04 18.88 -23.98
C ARG A 214 0.55 19.39 -25.33
N THR A 215 0.90 18.67 -26.40
CA THR A 215 0.30 18.91 -27.73
C THR A 215 -1.20 18.59 -27.73
N ALA A 216 -1.96 19.11 -28.70
CA ALA A 216 -3.41 18.91 -28.76
C ALA A 216 -3.83 17.43 -28.73
N LEU A 217 -3.12 16.56 -29.47
CA LEU A 217 -3.41 15.13 -29.53
C LEU A 217 -3.04 14.41 -28.22
N GLN A 218 -1.92 14.79 -27.59
CA GLN A 218 -1.54 14.28 -26.27
C GLN A 218 -2.53 14.73 -25.18
N GLY A 219 -3.03 15.96 -25.28
CA GLY A 219 -4.07 16.49 -24.39
C GLY A 219 -5.38 15.72 -24.52
N LEU A 220 -5.85 15.46 -25.75
CA LEU A 220 -7.06 14.67 -25.99
C LEU A 220 -6.91 13.26 -25.42
N TRP A 221 -5.78 12.59 -25.69
CA TRP A 221 -5.50 11.25 -25.15
C TRP A 221 -5.46 11.21 -23.62
N TYR A 222 -4.91 12.26 -23.01
CA TYR A 222 -4.88 12.40 -21.56
C TYR A 222 -6.28 12.55 -20.95
N TRP A 223 -7.10 13.45 -21.49
CA TRP A 223 -8.47 13.66 -20.98
C TRP A 223 -9.38 12.46 -21.22
N PHE A 224 -9.20 11.75 -22.34
CA PHE A 224 -9.89 10.48 -22.58
C PHE A 224 -9.60 9.46 -21.46
N ARG A 225 -8.32 9.26 -21.11
CA ARG A 225 -7.92 8.36 -20.02
C ARG A 225 -8.47 8.79 -18.66
N CYS A 226 -8.52 10.10 -18.40
CA CYS A 226 -9.15 10.64 -17.19
C CYS A 226 -10.64 10.30 -17.10
N LEU A 227 -11.41 10.51 -18.18
CA LEU A 227 -12.84 10.18 -18.22
C LEU A 227 -13.09 8.67 -18.13
N TYR A 228 -12.30 7.87 -18.85
CA TYR A 228 -12.35 6.41 -18.79
C TYR A 228 -12.09 5.88 -17.38
N SER A 229 -11.04 6.36 -16.72
CA SER A 229 -10.73 6.02 -15.33
C SER A 229 -11.84 6.42 -14.37
N LEU A 230 -12.42 7.62 -14.55
CA LEU A 230 -13.52 8.09 -13.71
C LEU A 230 -14.77 7.21 -13.86
N ALA A 231 -15.10 6.81 -15.09
CA ALA A 231 -16.22 5.90 -15.35
C ALA A 231 -16.01 4.53 -14.67
N ILE A 232 -14.80 3.97 -14.76
CA ILE A 232 -14.44 2.73 -14.05
C ILE A 232 -14.56 2.90 -12.55
N LEU A 233 -14.05 4.00 -11.99
CA LEU A 233 -14.11 4.25 -10.56
C LEU A 233 -15.56 4.31 -10.06
N VAL A 234 -16.43 5.03 -10.77
CA VAL A 234 -17.86 5.12 -10.44
C VAL A 234 -18.52 3.75 -10.51
N PHE A 235 -18.21 2.95 -11.53
CA PHE A 235 -18.69 1.58 -11.64
C PHE A 235 -18.22 0.68 -10.50
N CYS A 236 -16.94 0.73 -10.13
CA CYS A 236 -16.40 -0.01 -8.99
C CYS A 236 -17.16 0.35 -7.71
N PHE A 237 -17.36 1.66 -7.44
CA PHE A 237 -18.13 2.11 -6.28
C PHE A 237 -19.57 1.58 -6.30
N ALA A 238 -20.25 1.63 -7.45
CA ALA A 238 -21.62 1.16 -7.56
C ALA A 238 -21.73 -0.33 -7.19
N VAL A 239 -20.86 -1.19 -7.74
CA VAL A 239 -20.85 -2.63 -7.43
C VAL A 239 -20.51 -2.87 -5.96
N THR A 240 -19.45 -2.24 -5.43
CA THR A 240 -18.99 -2.46 -4.05
C THR A 240 -20.01 -1.97 -3.03
N LEU A 241 -20.65 -0.81 -3.24
CA LEU A 241 -21.66 -0.29 -2.33
C LEU A 241 -22.93 -1.15 -2.34
N VAL A 242 -23.38 -1.63 -3.51
CA VAL A 242 -24.52 -2.56 -3.60
C VAL A 242 -24.20 -3.87 -2.90
N ALA A 243 -23.01 -4.46 -3.16
CA ALA A 243 -22.57 -5.67 -2.46
C ALA A 243 -22.60 -5.49 -0.93
N LEU A 244 -22.11 -4.35 -0.45
CA LEU A 244 -22.06 -4.02 0.97
C LEU A 244 -23.45 -3.86 1.59
N PHE A 245 -24.37 -3.16 0.92
CA PHE A 245 -25.74 -2.99 1.40
C PHE A 245 -26.57 -4.27 1.38
N GLU A 246 -26.34 -5.14 0.39
CA GLU A 246 -26.98 -6.45 0.30
C GLU A 246 -26.33 -7.49 1.22
N GLY A 247 -25.26 -7.14 1.94
CA GLY A 247 -24.53 -8.05 2.81
C GLY A 247 -23.77 -9.16 2.07
N LYS A 248 -23.52 -8.99 0.77
CA LYS A 248 -22.80 -9.91 -0.13
C LYS A 248 -21.30 -9.62 -0.15
N THR A 249 -20.70 -9.36 1.01
CA THR A 249 -19.26 -9.12 1.17
C THR A 249 -18.65 -10.09 2.16
N THR A 250 -17.31 -10.17 2.18
CA THR A 250 -16.58 -11.03 3.13
C THR A 250 -16.48 -10.45 4.56
N MET A 251 -17.34 -9.49 4.91
CA MET A 251 -17.35 -8.86 6.23
C MET A 251 -17.84 -9.85 7.32
N TRP A 252 -17.37 -9.69 8.56
CA TRP A 252 -17.73 -10.59 9.66
C TRP A 252 -19.24 -10.64 9.90
N LYS A 253 -19.76 -11.86 10.11
CA LYS A 253 -21.15 -12.10 10.49
C LYS A 253 -21.45 -11.33 11.78
N GLY A 254 -22.44 -10.44 11.72
CA GLY A 254 -22.88 -9.61 12.86
C GLY A 254 -22.55 -8.12 12.76
N VAL A 255 -21.76 -7.69 11.77
CA VAL A 255 -21.54 -6.26 11.53
C VAL A 255 -22.64 -5.70 10.61
N PRO A 256 -23.44 -4.71 11.05
CA PRO A 256 -24.47 -4.09 10.20
C PRO A 256 -23.85 -3.41 8.97
N ALA A 257 -24.54 -3.45 7.83
CA ALA A 257 -24.05 -2.86 6.57
C ALA A 257 -23.68 -1.37 6.70
N TRP A 258 -24.50 -0.58 7.41
CA TRP A 258 -24.23 0.84 7.63
C TRP A 258 -22.94 1.07 8.45
N LEU A 259 -22.66 0.20 9.41
CA LEU A 259 -21.44 0.28 10.23
C LEU A 259 -20.21 -0.11 9.40
N ALA A 260 -20.32 -1.14 8.57
CA ALA A 260 -19.27 -1.53 7.63
C ALA A 260 -18.92 -0.39 6.65
N MET A 261 -19.93 0.37 6.20
CA MET A 261 -19.72 1.56 5.36
C MET A 261 -18.95 2.67 6.09
N VAL A 262 -19.35 2.98 7.33
CA VAL A 262 -18.66 4.00 8.13
C VAL A 262 -17.21 3.58 8.38
N ILE A 263 -16.98 2.32 8.76
CA ILE A 263 -15.64 1.76 8.95
C ILE A 263 -14.83 1.84 7.65
N PHE A 264 -15.42 1.51 6.50
CA PHE A 264 -14.76 1.60 5.21
C PHE A 264 -14.22 3.01 4.94
N PHE A 265 -15.04 4.06 5.05
CA PHE A 265 -14.58 5.44 4.81
C PHE A 265 -13.55 5.93 5.84
N ILE A 266 -13.68 5.50 7.11
CA ILE A 266 -12.69 5.80 8.13
C ILE A 266 -11.34 5.16 7.78
N LEU A 267 -11.32 3.86 7.46
CA LEU A 267 -10.10 3.15 7.09
C LEU A 267 -9.46 3.74 5.82
N MET A 268 -10.27 4.08 4.81
CA MET A 268 -9.82 4.75 3.59
C MET A 268 -9.16 6.10 3.90
N SER A 269 -9.72 6.86 4.85
CA SER A 269 -9.14 8.14 5.29
C SER A 269 -7.84 7.96 6.07
N VAL A 270 -7.76 6.92 6.92
CA VAL A 270 -6.53 6.57 7.65
C VAL A 270 -5.42 6.20 6.69
N VAL A 271 -5.69 5.33 5.71
CA VAL A 271 -4.73 4.97 4.66
C VAL A 271 -4.28 6.22 3.90
N GLY A 272 -5.23 7.04 3.45
CA GLY A 272 -4.93 8.27 2.71
C GLY A 272 -4.03 9.22 3.47
N MET A 273 -4.32 9.40 4.77
CA MET A 273 -3.50 10.21 5.63
C MET A 273 -2.07 9.64 5.76
N LEU A 274 -1.93 8.35 6.02
CA LEU A 274 -0.62 7.69 6.21
C LEU A 274 0.23 7.69 4.92
N GLU A 275 -0.40 7.50 3.77
CA GLU A 275 0.25 7.55 2.45
C GLU A 275 0.66 8.98 2.08
N ALA A 276 -0.22 9.96 2.28
CA ALA A 276 0.11 11.38 2.14
C ALA A 276 1.27 11.80 3.05
N MET A 277 1.26 11.37 4.30
CA MET A 277 2.30 11.69 5.28
C MET A 277 3.68 11.19 4.85
N GLN A 278 3.77 9.99 4.25
CA GLN A 278 5.04 9.48 3.74
C GLN A 278 5.65 10.42 2.71
N ILE A 279 4.87 10.81 1.70
CA ILE A 279 5.32 11.71 0.63
C ILE A 279 5.64 13.10 1.18
N ALA A 280 4.77 13.64 2.04
CA ALA A 280 4.98 14.95 2.66
C ALA A 280 6.26 14.98 3.53
N PHE A 281 6.54 13.91 4.28
CA PHE A 281 7.74 13.81 5.10
C PHE A 281 9.02 13.71 4.26
N PHE A 282 9.01 12.95 3.16
CA PHE A 282 10.14 12.92 2.23
C PHE A 282 10.38 14.25 1.54
N ALA A 283 9.31 14.96 1.14
CA ALA A 283 9.43 16.30 0.57
C ALA A 283 10.05 17.28 1.58
N VAL A 284 9.55 17.29 2.83
CA VAL A 284 10.05 18.18 3.89
C VAL A 284 11.46 17.83 4.37
N ALA A 285 11.90 16.57 4.22
CA ALA A 285 13.29 16.18 4.50
C ALA A 285 14.30 16.90 3.59
N LYS A 286 13.87 17.38 2.42
CA LYS A 286 14.71 18.14 1.48
C LYS A 286 14.77 19.64 1.79
N PHE A 287 13.82 20.14 2.59
CA PHE A 287 13.77 21.56 2.98
C PHE A 287 14.78 21.86 4.09
N THR A 288 15.39 23.04 4.03
CA THR A 288 16.22 23.54 5.13
C THR A 288 15.33 23.81 6.35
N PRO A 289 15.86 23.84 7.59
CA PRO A 289 15.06 24.07 8.79
C PRO A 289 14.18 25.34 8.74
N GLU A 290 14.64 26.38 8.02
CA GLU A 290 13.96 27.67 7.84
C GLU A 290 12.75 27.55 6.89
N GLU A 291 12.79 26.63 5.93
CA GLU A 291 11.75 26.41 4.91
C GLU A 291 10.61 25.49 5.40
N ARG A 292 10.73 24.89 6.59
CA ARG A 292 9.78 23.89 7.13
C ARG A 292 8.47 24.47 7.67
N GLY A 293 8.20 25.74 7.37
CA GLY A 293 6.97 26.44 7.71
C GLY A 293 6.89 26.90 9.17
N ASP A 294 6.02 27.88 9.41
CA ASP A 294 5.95 28.58 10.69
C ASP A 294 4.82 28.14 11.63
N SER A 295 3.89 27.31 11.15
CA SER A 295 2.76 26.85 11.94
C SER A 295 3.21 25.99 13.13
N LYS A 296 2.45 26.08 14.24
CA LYS A 296 2.70 25.30 15.46
C LYS A 296 2.84 23.80 15.18
N PHE A 297 1.93 23.22 14.39
CA PHE A 297 1.95 21.79 14.09
C PHE A 297 3.04 21.41 13.09
N GLN A 298 3.43 22.30 12.18
CA GLN A 298 4.58 22.08 11.30
C GLN A 298 5.86 21.93 12.12
N LYS A 299 6.13 22.90 13.02
CA LYS A 299 7.29 22.86 13.92
C LYS A 299 7.28 21.63 14.82
N LEU A 300 6.15 21.31 15.46
CA LEU A 300 6.04 20.12 16.32
C LEU A 300 6.27 18.81 15.55
N THR A 301 5.71 18.70 14.35
CA THR A 301 5.86 17.51 13.51
C THR A 301 7.30 17.36 13.03
N CYS A 302 7.91 18.42 12.49
CA CYS A 302 9.31 18.40 12.06
C CYS A 302 10.27 18.13 13.22
N GLN A 303 10.07 18.78 14.38
CA GLN A 303 10.90 18.54 15.57
C GLN A 303 10.83 17.08 16.01
N LEU A 304 9.64 16.47 15.99
CA LEU A 304 9.49 15.05 16.33
C LEU A 304 10.12 14.16 15.25
N LEU A 305 9.88 14.45 13.98
CA LEU A 305 10.32 13.63 12.85
C LEU A 305 11.85 13.57 12.72
N PHE A 306 12.54 14.69 12.95
CA PHE A 306 14.00 14.78 12.85
C PHE A 306 14.73 14.60 14.19
N LYS A 307 14.02 14.29 15.28
CA LYS A 307 14.62 14.05 16.59
C LYS A 307 15.58 12.85 16.57
N GLY A 308 16.70 12.97 17.27
CA GLY A 308 17.65 11.87 17.49
C GLY A 308 18.32 11.41 16.20
N ASP A 309 18.95 12.35 15.48
CA ASP A 309 19.62 12.15 14.18
C ASP A 309 18.70 11.60 13.09
N GLY A 310 17.41 11.97 13.12
CA GLY A 310 16.44 11.55 12.10
C GLY A 310 15.95 10.10 12.23
N LYS A 311 16.25 9.39 13.32
CA LYS A 311 15.80 8.00 13.56
C LYS A 311 14.28 7.82 13.54
N ASN A 312 13.53 8.88 13.84
CA ASN A 312 12.07 8.83 13.85
C ASN A 312 11.45 8.77 12.44
N LEU A 313 12.15 9.18 11.38
CA LEU A 313 11.64 9.07 10.01
C LEU A 313 11.60 7.60 9.54
N PRO A 314 12.68 6.80 9.65
CA PRO A 314 12.62 5.35 9.46
C PRO A 314 11.64 4.66 10.41
N GLY A 315 11.59 5.09 11.68
CA GLY A 315 10.64 4.52 12.65
C GLY A 315 9.18 4.77 12.27
N PHE A 316 8.87 5.97 11.76
CA PHE A 316 7.56 6.27 11.18
C PHE A 316 7.24 5.35 10.01
N MET A 317 8.18 5.12 9.07
CA MET A 317 7.95 4.24 7.93
C MET A 317 7.50 2.84 8.35
N ILE A 318 8.13 2.28 9.38
CA ILE A 318 7.79 0.95 9.89
C ILE A 318 6.40 0.92 10.53
N GLY A 319 6.14 1.83 11.48
CA GLY A 319 4.86 1.89 12.16
C GLY A 319 3.70 2.20 11.20
N ARG A 320 3.94 3.09 10.24
CA ARG A 320 3.00 3.43 9.16
C ARG A 320 2.67 2.20 8.34
N GLN A 321 3.67 1.42 7.92
CA GLN A 321 3.42 0.24 7.07
C GLN A 321 2.51 -0.77 7.77
N LEU A 322 2.74 -1.05 9.07
CA LEU A 322 1.87 -1.93 9.84
C LEU A 322 0.42 -1.43 9.85
N MET A 323 0.20 -0.13 10.06
CA MET A 323 -1.13 0.46 10.03
C MET A 323 -1.77 0.39 8.64
N VAL A 324 -1.03 0.76 7.58
CA VAL A 324 -1.52 0.74 6.20
C VAL A 324 -1.92 -0.68 5.81
N VAL A 325 -1.05 -1.67 6.03
CA VAL A 325 -1.35 -3.08 5.72
C VAL A 325 -2.56 -3.56 6.48
N SER A 326 -2.63 -3.27 7.78
CA SER A 326 -3.79 -3.62 8.59
C SER A 326 -5.07 -3.02 7.98
N CYS A 327 -5.07 -1.73 7.66
CA CYS A 327 -6.23 -1.10 7.03
C CYS A 327 -6.57 -1.73 5.68
N MET A 328 -5.56 -2.02 4.83
CA MET A 328 -5.76 -2.64 3.52
C MET A 328 -6.39 -4.04 3.62
N PHE A 329 -5.98 -4.86 4.60
CA PHE A 329 -6.60 -6.17 4.82
C PHE A 329 -8.07 -6.06 5.27
N PHE A 330 -8.37 -5.10 6.15
CA PHE A 330 -9.75 -4.86 6.58
C PHE A 330 -10.59 -4.29 5.42
N ILE A 331 -10.06 -3.34 4.65
CA ILE A 331 -10.73 -2.80 3.45
C ILE A 331 -10.97 -3.90 2.43
N ALA A 332 -9.99 -4.78 2.18
CA ALA A 332 -10.16 -5.93 1.30
C ALA A 332 -11.33 -6.80 1.78
N ARG A 333 -11.43 -7.11 3.07
CA ARG A 333 -12.58 -7.85 3.62
C ARG A 333 -13.92 -7.15 3.45
N VAL A 334 -13.96 -5.82 3.59
CA VAL A 334 -15.18 -5.04 3.46
C VAL A 334 -15.64 -4.92 1.99
N THR A 335 -14.69 -4.89 1.06
CA THR A 335 -14.94 -4.63 -0.38
C THR A 335 -14.97 -5.87 -1.26
N SER A 336 -14.38 -6.99 -0.80
CA SER A 336 -14.44 -8.27 -1.50
C SER A 336 -15.87 -8.81 -1.50
N VAL A 337 -16.37 -9.02 -2.71
CA VAL A 337 -17.72 -9.55 -2.96
C VAL A 337 -17.71 -11.06 -2.72
N SER A 338 -18.72 -11.54 -1.99
CA SER A 338 -18.97 -12.96 -1.79
C SER A 338 -20.47 -13.20 -1.80
N ILE A 339 -20.94 -13.91 -2.82
CA ILE A 339 -22.34 -14.28 -2.95
C ILE A 339 -22.57 -15.61 -2.22
N PRO A 340 -23.54 -15.70 -1.29
CA PRO A 340 -23.94 -16.97 -0.68
C PRO A 340 -24.46 -17.96 -1.73
N GLU A 341 -24.30 -19.27 -1.49
CA GLU A 341 -24.83 -20.30 -2.39
C GLU A 341 -26.34 -20.09 -2.65
N GLY A 342 -26.71 -19.95 -3.94
CA GLY A 342 -28.09 -19.66 -4.37
C GLY A 342 -28.50 -18.18 -4.37
N GLY A 343 -27.59 -17.25 -4.08
CA GLY A 343 -27.84 -15.80 -4.16
C GLY A 343 -27.84 -15.26 -5.61
N SER A 344 -28.57 -14.17 -5.83
CA SER A 344 -28.58 -13.47 -7.13
C SER A 344 -27.29 -12.69 -7.38
N ASN A 345 -26.80 -12.70 -8.62
CA ASN A 345 -25.66 -11.89 -9.05
C ASN A 345 -25.95 -10.39 -8.88
N ILE A 346 -24.91 -9.60 -8.59
CA ILE A 346 -25.06 -8.14 -8.46
C ILE A 346 -25.51 -7.58 -9.81
N PHE A 347 -26.57 -6.78 -9.81
CA PHE A 347 -27.21 -6.26 -11.04
C PHE A 347 -27.67 -7.35 -12.04
N ASN A 348 -27.83 -8.61 -11.61
CA ASN A 348 -28.16 -9.75 -12.48
C ASN A 348 -27.19 -9.92 -13.67
N VAL A 349 -25.90 -9.62 -13.46
CA VAL A 349 -24.87 -9.84 -14.49
C VAL A 349 -24.62 -11.33 -14.72
N PRO A 350 -24.04 -11.73 -15.88
CA PRO A 350 -23.61 -13.10 -16.12
C PRO A 350 -22.56 -13.58 -15.12
N ASP A 351 -22.49 -14.90 -14.89
CA ASP A 351 -21.62 -15.51 -13.87
C ASP A 351 -20.14 -15.17 -14.06
N GLY A 352 -19.64 -15.10 -15.31
CA GLY A 352 -18.25 -14.71 -15.56
C GLY A 352 -17.92 -13.27 -15.12
N VAL A 353 -18.88 -12.36 -15.20
CA VAL A 353 -18.72 -10.97 -14.70
C VAL A 353 -18.78 -10.96 -13.17
N GLN A 354 -19.64 -11.79 -12.59
CA GLN A 354 -19.70 -11.95 -11.14
C GLN A 354 -18.43 -12.57 -10.56
N GLU A 355 -17.81 -13.53 -11.25
CA GLU A 355 -16.53 -14.11 -10.85
C GLU A 355 -15.44 -13.03 -10.84
N PHE A 356 -15.44 -12.13 -11.84
CA PHE A 356 -14.58 -10.96 -11.83
C PHE A 356 -14.83 -10.04 -10.63
N PHE A 357 -16.09 -9.80 -10.23
CA PHE A 357 -16.39 -9.03 -9.02
C PHE A 357 -15.89 -9.72 -7.73
N ASN A 358 -15.98 -11.05 -7.68
CA ASN A 358 -15.54 -11.86 -6.54
C ASN A 358 -14.02 -11.85 -6.35
N THR A 359 -13.23 -11.44 -7.37
CA THR A 359 -11.77 -11.29 -7.23
C THR A 359 -11.36 -10.21 -6.23
N GLY A 360 -12.25 -9.26 -5.90
CA GLY A 360 -11.92 -8.10 -5.08
C GLY A 360 -11.17 -6.99 -5.81
N LEU A 361 -10.91 -7.12 -7.12
CA LEU A 361 -10.18 -6.12 -7.91
C LEU A 361 -10.84 -4.73 -7.89
N LEU A 362 -12.17 -4.68 -7.83
CA LEU A 362 -12.92 -3.43 -7.74
C LEU A 362 -12.58 -2.67 -6.45
N GLY A 363 -12.52 -3.40 -5.33
CA GLY A 363 -12.10 -2.87 -4.03
C GLY A 363 -10.66 -2.36 -4.07
N ALA A 364 -9.76 -3.12 -4.70
CA ALA A 364 -8.37 -2.71 -4.89
C ALA A 364 -8.26 -1.42 -5.71
N LEU A 365 -9.02 -1.27 -6.80
CA LEU A 365 -9.06 -0.05 -7.62
C LEU A 365 -9.58 1.16 -6.84
N ILE A 366 -10.70 1.03 -6.13
CA ILE A 366 -11.26 2.09 -5.29
C ILE A 366 -10.23 2.55 -4.25
N THR A 367 -9.66 1.59 -3.54
CA THR A 367 -8.69 1.84 -2.47
C THR A 367 -7.44 2.51 -3.00
N THR A 368 -6.93 2.04 -4.13
CA THR A 368 -5.77 2.64 -4.80
C THR A 368 -6.02 4.10 -5.16
N ILE A 369 -7.13 4.38 -5.85
CA ILE A 369 -7.38 5.71 -6.40
C ILE A 369 -7.75 6.69 -5.26
N VAL A 370 -8.71 6.32 -4.43
CA VAL A 370 -9.36 7.23 -3.47
C VAL A 370 -8.63 7.28 -2.13
N ALA A 371 -8.16 6.14 -1.62
CA ALA A 371 -7.48 6.08 -0.34
C ALA A 371 -5.97 6.19 -0.42
N SER A 372 -5.36 6.13 -1.60
CA SER A 372 -3.89 6.26 -1.67
C SER A 372 -3.45 7.35 -2.64
N ILE A 373 -3.60 7.13 -3.95
CA ILE A 373 -3.00 8.01 -4.96
C ILE A 373 -3.53 9.44 -4.87
N ALA A 374 -4.84 9.64 -4.71
CA ALA A 374 -5.41 10.99 -4.57
C ALA A 374 -4.74 11.78 -3.43
N TRP A 375 -4.49 11.13 -2.30
CA TRP A 375 -3.84 11.75 -1.14
C TRP A 375 -2.35 11.99 -1.36
N GLN A 376 -1.64 11.03 -1.94
CA GLN A 376 -0.22 11.15 -2.29
C GLN A 376 0.03 12.31 -3.27
N LEU A 377 -0.82 12.46 -4.30
CA LEU A 377 -0.71 13.54 -5.28
C LEU A 377 -0.93 14.92 -4.67
N VAL A 378 -1.91 15.04 -3.77
CA VAL A 378 -2.17 16.29 -3.05
C VAL A 378 -1.04 16.59 -2.07
N ALA A 379 -0.47 15.57 -1.43
CA ALA A 379 0.65 15.71 -0.50
C ALA A 379 1.96 16.09 -1.17
N SER A 380 2.22 15.55 -2.37
CA SER A 380 3.36 15.94 -3.20
C SER A 380 3.27 17.41 -3.61
N ALA A 381 2.08 17.86 -4.00
CA ALA A 381 1.85 19.26 -4.38
C ALA A 381 1.87 20.23 -3.18
N PHE A 382 1.37 19.81 -2.01
CA PHE A 382 1.19 20.68 -0.83
C PHE A 382 1.72 20.07 0.48
N PRO A 383 3.02 19.70 0.57
CA PRO A 383 3.55 18.95 1.71
C PRO A 383 3.41 19.72 3.03
N LEU A 384 3.71 21.02 3.04
CA LEU A 384 3.60 21.86 4.25
C LEU A 384 2.16 21.99 4.77
N ALA A 385 1.15 21.90 3.90
CA ALA A 385 -0.25 21.96 4.31
C ALA A 385 -0.64 20.70 5.11
N PHE A 386 -0.12 19.54 4.73
CA PHE A 386 -0.29 18.31 5.50
C PHE A 386 0.38 18.41 6.87
N LEU A 387 1.60 18.94 6.96
CA LEU A 387 2.29 19.10 8.24
C LEU A 387 1.61 20.10 9.19
N ALA A 388 0.82 21.03 8.66
CA ALA A 388 0.04 21.96 9.48
C ALA A 388 -1.18 21.32 10.15
N ASN A 389 -1.59 20.13 9.70
CA ASN A 389 -2.75 19.43 10.25
C ASN A 389 -2.41 18.72 11.59
N PRO A 390 -3.17 18.95 12.69
CA PRO A 390 -2.95 18.24 13.96
C PRO A 390 -3.01 16.72 13.84
N ILE A 391 -3.81 16.20 12.90
CA ILE A 391 -3.98 14.76 12.65
C ILE A 391 -2.64 14.12 12.24
N THR A 392 -1.81 14.83 11.47
CA THR A 392 -0.46 14.40 11.07
C THR A 392 0.41 14.11 12.27
N TYR A 393 0.37 14.99 13.28
CA TYR A 393 1.15 14.83 14.49
C TYR A 393 0.70 13.64 15.34
N ILE A 394 -0.62 13.42 15.41
CA ILE A 394 -1.22 12.29 16.14
C ILE A 394 -0.82 10.97 15.47
N PHE A 395 -0.99 10.84 14.15
CA PHE A 395 -0.59 9.62 13.44
C PHE A 395 0.91 9.38 13.51
N LEU A 396 1.75 10.42 13.44
CA LEU A 396 3.19 10.25 13.61
C LEU A 396 3.52 9.61 14.97
N ARG A 397 2.87 10.05 16.06
CA ARG A 397 3.06 9.45 17.39
C ARG A 397 2.56 8.01 17.46
N ILE A 398 1.41 7.71 16.84
CA ILE A 398 0.87 6.35 16.81
C ILE A 398 1.81 5.41 16.04
N CYS A 399 2.33 5.83 14.88
CA CYS A 399 3.31 5.05 14.13
C CYS A 399 4.58 4.80 14.94
N LEU A 400 5.11 5.82 15.63
CA LEU A 400 6.27 5.66 16.50
C LEU A 400 5.98 4.74 17.70
N LEU A 401 4.75 4.72 18.21
CA LEU A 401 4.34 3.78 19.26
C LEU A 401 4.30 2.34 18.74
N PHE A 402 3.80 2.13 17.52
CA PHE A 402 3.83 0.82 16.89
C PHE A 402 5.25 0.33 16.62
N GLU A 403 6.16 1.21 16.16
CA GLU A 403 7.57 0.88 16.06
C GLU A 403 8.17 0.54 17.43
N ALA A 404 7.87 1.35 18.46
CA ALA A 404 8.36 1.13 19.81
C ALA A 404 7.89 -0.19 20.42
N SER A 405 6.70 -0.70 20.03
CA SER A 405 6.19 -2.01 20.44
C SER A 405 7.09 -3.18 20.03
N GLY A 406 7.87 -3.00 18.95
CA GLY A 406 8.79 -4.02 18.43
C GLY A 406 8.12 -5.14 17.65
N ILE A 407 6.81 -5.12 17.41
CA ILE A 407 6.07 -6.18 16.68
C ILE A 407 6.66 -6.44 15.28
N CYS A 408 7.12 -5.37 14.61
CA CYS A 408 7.72 -5.44 13.28
C CYS A 408 9.26 -5.41 13.30
N HIS A 409 9.88 -5.57 14.48
CA HIS A 409 11.34 -5.48 14.60
C HIS A 409 12.07 -6.63 13.89
N GLY A 410 11.35 -7.69 13.52
CA GLY A 410 11.86 -8.78 12.68
C GLY A 410 12.26 -8.32 11.28
N ALA A 411 11.76 -7.17 10.80
CA ALA A 411 12.17 -6.61 9.51
C ALA A 411 13.56 -5.95 9.52
N TRP A 412 14.14 -5.69 10.71
CA TRP A 412 15.51 -5.19 10.86
C TRP A 412 16.55 -6.30 10.92
N VAL A 413 16.11 -7.55 11.09
CA VAL A 413 16.94 -8.75 11.20
C VAL A 413 17.02 -9.40 9.82
#